data_AF-R0N6C3-F1
#
_entry.id   AF-R0N6C3-F1
#
_cell.length_a   1.000
_cell.length_b   1.000
_cell.length_c   1.000
_cell.angle_alpha   90.00
_cell.angle_beta   90.00
_cell.angle_gamma   90.00
#
_symmetry.space_group_name_H-M   'P 1'
#
loop_
_entity.id
_entity.type
_entity.pdbx_description
1 polymer ?
#
loop_
_entity_poly.entity_id
_entity_poly.type
_entity_poly.pdbx_seq_one_letter_code
_entity_poly.pdbx_strand_id
1 'polypeptide(L)' 'MEKKTTQENLVKIAQVLNVSVDYLVGNSAEKSDELNNIELLFRMNSKGLTDEEKEVFKKELIEFMKERKKSFTKLKD' A
#
# COMPACT_ATOMS: atom_id res chain seq x y z
N MET A 1 -26.03 13.61 10.95
CA MET A 1 -26.14 13.30 9.51
C MET A 1 -24.79 12.81 9.04
N GLU A 2 -24.65 11.50 8.82
CA GLU A 2 -23.52 11.01 8.02
C GLU A 2 -23.58 11.71 6.66
N LYS A 3 -22.49 12.39 6.27
CA LYS A 3 -22.34 12.81 4.89
C LYS A 3 -22.26 11.52 4.07
N LYS A 4 -23.28 11.20 3.28
CA LYS A 4 -23.14 10.20 2.21
C LYS A 4 -22.05 10.72 1.28
N THR A 5 -20.83 10.24 1.45
CA THR A 5 -19.79 10.40 0.43
C THR A 5 -20.36 9.80 -0.84
N THR A 6 -20.59 10.62 -1.86
CA THR A 6 -21.16 10.16 -3.13
C THR A 6 -20.24 9.09 -3.71
N GLN A 7 -20.81 8.04 -4.32
CA GLN A 7 -20.04 6.95 -4.94
C GLN A 7 -18.97 7.49 -5.91
N GLU A 8 -19.27 8.58 -6.61
CA GLU A 8 -18.32 9.29 -7.48
C GLU A 8 -17.06 9.81 -6.76
N ASN A 9 -17.19 10.27 -5.50
CA ASN A 9 -16.04 10.77 -4.74
C ASN A 9 -15.13 9.62 -4.31
N LEU A 10 -15.69 8.48 -3.94
CA LEU A 10 -14.91 7.27 -3.66
C LEU A 10 -14.18 6.79 -4.92
N VAL A 11 -14.84 6.82 -6.08
CA VAL A 11 -14.20 6.47 -7.37
C VAL A 11 -13.05 7.42 -7.69
N LYS A 12 -13.23 8.74 -7.50
CA LYS A 12 -12.16 9.73 -7.72
C LYS A 12 -10.97 9.52 -6.79
N ILE A 13 -11.22 9.27 -5.50
CA ILE A 13 -10.16 9.00 -4.52
C ILE A 13 -9.43 7.69 -4.88
N ALA A 14 -10.17 6.65 -5.25
CA ALA A 14 -9.62 5.36 -5.67
C ALA A 14 -8.71 5.51 -6.91
N GLN A 15 -9.10 6.33 -7.88
CA GLN A 15 -8.27 6.63 -9.06
C GLN A 15 -6.99 7.41 -8.70
N VAL A 16 -7.10 8.42 -7.84
CA VAL A 16 -5.95 9.23 -7.39
C VAL A 16 -4.94 8.38 -6.61
N LEU A 17 -5.43 7.50 -5.75
CA LEU A 17 -4.61 6.61 -4.94
C LEU A 17 -4.24 5.30 -5.68
N ASN A 18 -4.83 5.09 -6.86
CA ASN A 18 -4.74 3.86 -7.67
C ASN A 18 -4.99 2.58 -6.85
N VAL A 19 -6.07 2.60 -6.09
CA VAL A 19 -6.59 1.48 -5.30
C VAL A 19 -8.01 1.17 -5.76
N SER A 20 -8.55 0.02 -5.37
CA SER A 20 -9.97 -0.28 -5.63
C SER A 20 -10.87 0.55 -4.71
N VAL A 21 -12.13 0.78 -5.12
CA VAL A 21 -13.14 1.36 -4.21
C VAL A 21 -13.37 0.42 -3.03
N ASP A 22 -13.34 -0.90 -3.26
CA ASP A 22 -13.46 -1.92 -2.22
C ASP A 22 -12.40 -1.77 -1.12
N TYR A 23 -11.18 -1.34 -1.47
CA TYR A 23 -10.13 -1.04 -0.49
C TYR A 23 -10.47 0.16 0.39
N LEU A 24 -11.06 1.22 -0.19
CA LEU A 24 -11.47 2.40 0.57
C LEU A 24 -12.64 2.13 1.54
N VAL A 25 -13.44 1.10 1.25
CA VAL A 25 -14.60 0.73 2.06
C VAL A 25 -14.38 -0.54 2.90
N GLY A 26 -13.17 -1.12 2.87
CA GLY A 26 -12.80 -2.28 3.69
C GLY A 26 -13.38 -3.63 3.24
N ASN A 27 -13.72 -3.77 1.95
CA ASN A 27 -14.29 -4.98 1.35
C ASN A 27 -13.26 -5.86 0.61
N SER A 28 -11.98 -5.51 0.62
CA SER A 28 -10.95 -6.28 -0.07
C SER A 28 -10.53 -7.54 0.71
N ALA A 29 -10.24 -8.62 0.00
CA ALA A 29 -9.88 -9.90 0.59
C ALA A 29 -8.43 -9.87 1.13
N GLU A 30 -8.27 -10.28 2.39
CA GLU A 30 -7.07 -10.11 3.25
C GLU A 30 -5.70 -10.38 2.61
N LYS A 31 -5.59 -11.28 1.61
CA LYS A 31 -4.31 -11.58 0.94
C LYS A 31 -3.87 -10.55 -0.09
N SER A 32 -4.82 -9.81 -0.69
CA SER A 32 -4.53 -8.74 -1.65
C SER A 32 -4.13 -7.44 -0.95
N ASP A 33 -4.53 -7.27 0.31
CA ASP A 33 -4.42 -6.00 1.04
C ASP A 33 -2.98 -5.66 1.41
N GLU A 34 -2.17 -6.65 1.79
CA GLU A 34 -0.77 -6.43 2.16
C GLU A 34 0.09 -5.94 0.98
N LEU A 35 -0.07 -6.56 -0.20
CA LEU A 35 0.65 -6.15 -1.41
C LEU A 35 0.19 -4.77 -1.90
N ASN A 36 -1.12 -4.50 -1.83
CA ASN A 36 -1.70 -3.20 -2.20
C ASN A 36 -1.28 -2.08 -1.23
N ASN A 37 -1.14 -2.36 0.07
CA ASN A 37 -0.66 -1.41 1.07
C ASN A 37 0.80 -1.01 0.84
N ILE A 38 1.65 -1.96 0.44
CA ILE A 38 3.07 -1.69 0.13
C ILE A 38 3.19 -0.82 -1.13
N GLU A 39 2.38 -1.08 -2.15
CA GLU A 39 2.30 -0.27 -3.38
C GLU A 39 1.91 1.19 -3.07
N LEU A 40 0.92 1.41 -2.20
CA LEU A 40 0.50 2.74 -1.78
C LEU A 40 1.60 3.48 -1.01
N LEU A 41 2.22 2.81 -0.03
CA LEU A 41 3.34 3.36 0.73
C LEU A 41 4.50 3.75 -0.18
N PHE A 42 4.84 2.90 -1.13
CA PHE A 42 5.89 3.19 -2.11
C PHE A 42 5.56 4.47 -2.87
N ARG A 43 4.36 4.60 -3.44
CA ARG A 43 3.93 5.79 -4.20
C ARG A 43 3.94 7.08 -3.38
N MET A 44 3.52 7.00 -2.11
CA MET A 44 3.49 8.18 -1.23
C MET A 44 4.89 8.67 -0.87
N ASN A 45 5.82 7.74 -0.65
CA ASN A 45 7.17 8.05 -0.18
C ASN A 45 8.20 8.18 -1.31
N SER A 46 7.88 7.74 -2.53
CA SER A 46 8.74 7.84 -3.69
C SER A 46 8.56 9.14 -4.49
N LYS A 47 7.72 10.08 -4.01
CA LYS A 47 7.54 11.38 -4.66
C LYS A 47 8.84 12.17 -4.59
N GLY A 48 9.31 12.64 -5.75
CA GLY A 48 10.54 13.41 -5.87
C GLY A 48 11.80 12.57 -6.10
N LEU A 49 11.70 11.24 -6.06
CA LEU A 49 12.80 10.35 -6.44
C LEU A 49 12.96 10.25 -7.97
N THR A 50 14.20 10.13 -8.44
CA THR A 50 14.48 9.71 -9.82
C THR A 50 14.05 8.25 -10.03
N ASP A 51 14.00 7.83 -11.30
CA ASP A 51 13.64 6.44 -11.59
C ASP A 51 14.70 5.45 -11.09
N GLU A 52 15.99 5.82 -11.12
CA GLU A 52 17.03 4.98 -10.48
C GLU A 52 16.83 4.89 -8.96
N GLU A 53 16.54 6.00 -8.30
CA GLU A 53 16.31 6.04 -6.85
C GLU A 53 15.07 5.22 -6.45
N LYS A 54 14.01 5.24 -7.27
CA LYS A 54 12.82 4.40 -7.07
C LYS A 54 13.14 2.91 -7.15
N GLU A 55 13.94 2.50 -8.12
CA GLU A 55 14.34 1.10 -8.29
C GLU A 55 15.18 0.62 -7.10
N VAL A 56 16.12 1.45 -6.63
CA VAL A 56 16.91 1.18 -5.43
C VAL A 56 16.00 1.08 -4.20
N PHE A 57 15.13 2.07 -3.98
CA PHE A 57 14.21 2.09 -2.85
C PHE A 57 13.28 0.88 -2.81
N LYS A 58 12.74 0.47 -3.97
CA LYS A 58 11.85 -0.70 -4.08
C LYS A 58 12.57 -1.99 -3.69
N LYS A 59 13.82 -2.16 -4.13
CA LYS A 59 14.63 -3.33 -3.81
C LYS A 59 14.91 -3.42 -2.31
N GLU A 60 15.32 -2.32 -1.70
CA GLU A 60 15.62 -2.24 -0.27
C GLU A 60 14.37 -2.48 0.59
N LEU A 61 13.21 -1.92 0.19
CA LEU A 61 11.95 -2.12 0.90
C LEU A 61 11.54 -3.59 0.93
N ILE A 62 11.68 -4.32 -0.18
CA ILE A 62 11.38 -5.76 -0.25
C ILE A 62 12.32 -6.56 0.65
N GLU A 63 13.62 -6.24 0.63
CA GLU A 63 14.62 -6.92 1.44
C GLU A 63 14.41 -6.67 2.94
N PHE A 64 14.12 -5.42 3.31
CA PHE A 64 13.75 -5.04 4.68
C PHE A 64 12.54 -5.83 5.18
N MET A 65 11.47 -5.92 4.39
CA MET A 65 10.25 -6.64 4.79
C MET A 65 10.51 -8.14 4.99
N LYS A 66 11.37 -8.75 4.16
CA LYS A 66 11.78 -10.15 4.31
C LYS A 66 12.55 -10.38 5.62
N GLU A 67 13.56 -9.57 5.91
CA GLU A 67 14.36 -9.69 7.13
C GLU A 67 13.55 -9.40 8.40
N ARG A 68 12.65 -8.41 8.33
CA ARG A 68 11.75 -8.08 9.43
C ARG A 68 10.80 -9.25 9.73
N LYS A 69 10.24 -9.89 8.70
CA LYS A 69 9.38 -11.08 8.84
C LYS A 69 10.14 -12.25 9.47
N LYS A 70 11.38 -12.51 9.03
CA LYS A 70 12.25 -13.55 9.64
C LYS A 70 12.51 -13.28 11.13
N SER A 71 12.69 -12.02 11.49
CA SER A 71 12.89 -11.61 12.89
C SER A 71 11.67 -11.90 13.76
N PHE A 72 10.45 -11.72 13.23
CA PHE A 72 9.22 -12.07 13.95
C PHE A 72 8.96 -13.57 14.06
N THR A 73 9.41 -14.38 13.11
CA THR A 73 9.34 -15.84 13.23
C THR A 73 10.29 -16.39 14.29
N LYS A 74 11.50 -15.82 14.43
CA LYS A 74 12.47 -16.22 15.46
C LYS A 74 12.05 -15.87 16.90
N LEU A 75 11.09 -14.96 17.08
CA LEU A 75 10.58 -14.54 18.38
C LEU A 75 9.41 -15.39 18.90
N LYS A 76 8.98 -16.41 18.13
CA LYS A 76 7.85 -17.28 18.47
C LYS A 76 8.28 -18.69 18.93
N ASP A 77 9.59 -18.94 18.99
CA ASP A 77 10.21 -20.12 19.59
C ASP A 77 10.73 -19.78 21.00
#